data_AF-T0M9P9-F1
#
_entry.id   AF-T0M9P9-F1
#
_cell.length_a   1.000
_cell.length_b   1.000
_cell.length_c   1.000
_cell.angle_alpha   90.00
_cell.angle_beta   90.00
_cell.angle_gamma   90.00
#
_symmetry.space_group_name_H-M   'P 1'
#
loop_
_entity.id
_entity.type
_entity.pdbx_description
1 polymer ?
#
loop_
_entity_poly.entity_id
_entity_poly.type
_entity_poly.pdbx_seq_one_letter_code
_entity_poly.pdbx_strand_id
1 'polypeptide(L)'
;MYFLLTSMYRCNEIKEIRIRYMDDTDRELTAEEITEVCKNSNENQDSIERVLKKKEQKEVRYVEINPKKYKTLMNDEGTVLKPMPPY
;
A
#
# COMPACT_ATOMS: atom_id res chain seq x y z
N MET A 1 26.29 -4.16 20.21
CA MET A 1 25.06 -4.94 20.43
C MET A 1 23.89 -3.99 20.20
N TYR A 2 23.45 -3.84 18.95
CA TYR A 2 22.31 -2.98 18.61
C TYR A 2 21.09 -3.88 18.39
N PHE A 3 20.15 -3.78 19.32
CA PHE A 3 18.79 -4.29 19.16
C PHE A 3 18.14 -3.55 17.99
N LEU A 4 18.04 -4.19 16.83
CA LEU A 4 17.17 -3.71 15.76
C LEU A 4 15.85 -4.45 15.85
N LEU A 5 14.90 -3.79 16.52
CA LEU A 5 13.47 -4.01 16.38
C LEU A 5 13.06 -3.73 14.92
N THR A 6 13.39 -4.62 13.99
CA THR A 6 12.71 -4.66 12.70
C THR A 6 11.41 -5.43 12.93
N SER A 7 10.34 -4.70 13.26
CA SER A 7 8.99 -5.20 13.00
C SER A 7 8.86 -5.42 11.49
N MET A 8 9.30 -6.59 11.06
CA MET A 8 9.08 -7.14 9.74
C MET A 8 7.58 -7.06 9.44
N TYR A 9 7.23 -6.71 8.21
CA TYR A 9 5.83 -6.63 7.81
C TYR A 9 5.18 -7.99 8.08
N ARG A 10 4.06 -7.99 8.81
CA ARG A 10 3.21 -9.18 8.92
C ARG A 10 2.52 -9.32 7.57
N CYS A 11 3.09 -10.15 6.68
CA CYS A 11 2.59 -10.32 5.31
C CYS A 11 1.10 -10.67 5.26
N ASN A 12 0.58 -11.34 6.29
CA ASN A 12 -0.83 -11.71 6.42
C ASN A 12 -1.76 -10.50 6.70
N GLU A 13 -1.22 -9.36 7.13
CA GLU A 13 -1.97 -8.12 7.36
C GLU A 13 -2.08 -7.25 6.10
N ILE A 14 -1.30 -7.54 5.06
CA ILE A 14 -1.31 -6.82 3.78
C ILE A 14 -2.30 -7.50 2.83
N LYS A 15 -3.39 -6.81 2.53
CA LYS A 15 -4.48 -7.32 1.67
C LYS A 15 -4.45 -6.71 0.29
N GLU A 16 -4.10 -5.44 0.20
CA GLU A 16 -4.08 -4.68 -1.06
C GLU A 16 -2.80 -3.84 -1.10
N ILE A 17 -2.08 -3.87 -2.23
CA ILE A 17 -1.00 -2.93 -2.53
C ILE A 17 -1.29 -2.31 -3.89
N ARG A 18 -1.29 -0.98 -3.96
CA ARG A 18 -1.39 -0.22 -5.20
C ARG A 18 -0.10 0.54 -5.45
N ILE A 19 0.42 0.41 -6.65
CA ILE A 19 1.61 1.12 -7.13
C ILE A 19 1.13 2.25 -8.04
N ARG A 20 1.54 3.49 -7.76
CA ARG A 20 1.36 4.61 -8.68
C ARG A 20 2.69 4.98 -9.31
N TYR A 21 2.68 5.09 -10.63
CA TYR A 21 3.86 5.46 -11.42
C TYR A 21 3.89 6.98 -11.68
N MET A 22 5.03 7.46 -12.21
CA MET A 22 5.21 8.88 -12.57
C MET A 22 4.39 9.31 -13.79
N ASP A 23 3.93 8.36 -14.62
CA ASP A 23 3.07 8.58 -15.79
C ASP A 23 1.56 8.59 -15.43
N ASP A 24 1.24 8.74 -14.14
CA ASP A 24 -0.12 8.69 -13.56
C ASP A 24 -0.88 7.38 -13.82
N THR A 25 -0.21 6.33 -14.30
CA THR A 25 -0.79 4.98 -14.35
C THR A 25 -0.72 4.30 -12.99
N ASP A 26 -1.67 3.41 -12.72
CA ASP A 26 -1.71 2.60 -11.50
C ASP A 26 -1.75 1.10 -11.81
N ARG A 27 -1.15 0.33 -10.90
CA ARG A 27 -1.17 -1.13 -10.92
C ARG A 27 -1.48 -1.64 -9.53
N GLU A 28 -2.43 -2.55 -9.45
CA GLU A 28 -2.70 -3.32 -8.22
C GLU A 28 -1.95 -4.65 -8.29
N LEU A 29 -1.27 -4.98 -7.20
CA LEU A 29 -0.58 -6.27 -7.08
C LEU A 29 -1.60 -7.36 -6.73
N THR A 30 -1.40 -8.53 -7.32
CA THR A 30 -2.16 -9.74 -6.96
C THR A 30 -1.73 -10.26 -5.59
N ALA A 31 -2.56 -11.08 -4.95
CA ALA A 31 -2.26 -11.67 -3.64
C ALA A 31 -0.94 -12.47 -3.62
N GLU A 32 -0.60 -13.13 -4.72
CA GLU A 32 0.65 -13.86 -4.89
C GLU A 32 1.85 -12.91 -4.91
N GLU A 33 1.78 -11.82 -5.70
CA GLU A 33 2.83 -10.81 -5.77
C GLU A 33 3.02 -10.08 -4.44
N ILE A 34 1.93 -9.76 -3.73
CA ILE A 34 1.98 -9.15 -2.39
C ILE A 34 2.76 -10.06 -1.43
N THR A 35 2.48 -11.36 -1.47
CA THR A 35 3.15 -12.35 -0.62
C THR A 35 4.64 -12.45 -0.96
N GLU A 36 4.97 -12.49 -2.26
CA GLU A 36 6.35 -12.54 -2.75
C GLU A 36 7.14 -11.29 -2.34
N VAL A 37 6.59 -10.10 -2.59
CA VAL A 37 7.22 -8.82 -2.27
C VAL A 37 7.39 -8.65 -0.76
N CYS A 38 6.40 -9.07 0.04
CA CYS A 38 6.52 -9.03 1.48
C CYS A 38 7.59 -10.00 2.01
N LYS A 39 7.67 -11.23 1.48
CA LYS A 39 8.75 -12.17 1.82
C LYS A 39 10.12 -11.61 1.43
N ASN A 40 10.26 -11.08 0.21
CA ASN A 40 11.49 -10.46 -0.25
C ASN A 40 11.90 -9.25 0.60
N SER A 41 10.93 -8.40 0.99
CA SER A 41 11.16 -7.26 1.89
C SER A 41 11.66 -7.73 3.25
N ASN A 42 11.06 -8.79 3.79
CA ASN A 42 11.41 -9.39 5.06
C ASN A 42 12.79 -10.05 5.05
N GLU A 43 13.11 -10.85 4.04
CA GLU A 43 14.40 -11.52 3.88
C GLU A 43 15.56 -10.53 3.70
N ASN A 44 15.33 -9.45 2.93
CA ASN A 44 16.35 -8.42 2.70
C ASN A 44 16.37 -7.32 3.77
N GLN A 45 15.50 -7.39 4.78
CA GLN A 45 15.28 -6.33 5.78
C GLN A 45 15.08 -4.94 5.13
N ASP A 46 14.44 -4.90 3.95
CA ASP A 46 14.20 -3.69 3.16
C ASP A 46 12.71 -3.34 3.20
N SER A 47 12.33 -2.12 2.81
CA SER A 47 10.91 -1.76 2.74
C SER A 47 10.24 -2.32 1.48
N ILE A 48 8.95 -2.68 1.58
CA ILE A 48 8.13 -3.09 0.44
C ILE A 48 8.20 -2.07 -0.71
N GLU A 49 8.17 -0.77 -0.38
CA GLU A 49 8.32 0.31 -1.36
C GLU A 49 9.66 0.23 -2.11
N ARG A 50 10.78 -0.01 -1.41
CA ARG A 50 12.11 -0.10 -2.04
C ARG A 50 12.26 -1.37 -2.87
N VAL A 51 11.69 -2.48 -2.43
CA VAL A 51 11.65 -3.72 -3.22
C VAL A 51 10.86 -3.50 -4.51
N LEU A 52 9.69 -2.86 -4.42
CA LEU A 52 8.85 -2.57 -5.60
C LEU A 52 9.52 -1.58 -6.54
N LYS A 53 10.16 -0.52 -6.03
CA LYS A 53 10.95 0.42 -6.83
C LYS A 53 12.08 -0.24 -7.62
N LYS A 54 12.63 -1.35 -7.14
CA LYS A 54 13.68 -2.13 -7.84
C LYS A 54 13.12 -3.15 -8.84
N LYS A 55 11.94 -3.73 -8.56
CA LYS A 55 11.31 -4.79 -9.36
C LYS A 55 10.54 -4.22 -10.56
N GLU A 56 9.94 -3.05 -10.42
CA GLU A 56 9.14 -2.42 -11.46
C GLU A 56 10.01 -1.82 -12.58
N GLN A 57 9.58 -1.98 -13.83
CA GLN A 57 10.28 -1.43 -15.00
C GLN A 57 10.09 0.08 -15.16
N LYS A 58 9.00 0.61 -14.59
CA LYS A 58 8.63 2.02 -14.62
C LYS A 58 9.02 2.71 -13.32
N GLU A 59 9.27 4.02 -13.41
CA GLU A 59 9.55 4.83 -12.24
C GLU A 59 8.30 4.94 -11.34
N VAL A 60 8.41 4.42 -10.12
CA VAL A 60 7.34 4.41 -9.13
C VAL A 60 7.35 5.71 -8.34
N ARG A 61 6.23 6.43 -8.37
CA ARG A 61 6.01 7.67 -7.63
C ARG A 61 5.79 7.38 -6.14
N TYR A 62 4.84 6.49 -5.83
CA TYR A 62 4.58 6.03 -4.47
C TYR A 62 3.81 4.70 -4.46
N VAL A 63 3.85 4.03 -3.31
CA VAL A 63 3.16 2.76 -3.07
C VAL A 63 2.17 2.94 -1.93
N GLU A 64 0.92 2.52 -2.14
CA GLU A 64 -0.13 2.51 -1.13
C GLU A 64 -0.32 1.09 -0.61
N ILE A 65 -0.08 0.86 0.69
CA ILE A 65 -0.30 -0.42 1.35
C ILE A 65 -1.61 -0.33 2.13
N ASN A 66 -2.54 -1.25 1.87
CA ASN A 66 -3.89 -1.28 2.45
C ASN A 66 -4.59 0.10 2.34
N PRO A 67 -4.77 0.66 1.14
CA PRO A 67 -5.43 1.93 0.96
C PRO A 67 -6.81 1.90 1.63
N LYS A 68 -7.05 2.85 2.55
CA LYS A 68 -8.37 2.98 3.18
C LYS A 68 -9.37 3.38 2.09
N LYS A 69 -10.31 2.50 1.77
CA LYS A 69 -11.44 2.85 0.90
C LYS A 69 -12.25 3.92 1.63
N TYR A 70 -12.27 5.13 1.09
CA TYR A 70 -13.13 6.19 1.62
C TYR A 70 -14.57 5.70 1.54
N LYS A 71 -15.22 5.51 2.69
CA LYS A 71 -16.67 5.31 2.72
C LYS A 71 -17.28 6.69 2.58
N THR A 72 -17.87 6.96 1.43
CA THR A 72 -18.77 8.09 1.28
C THR A 72 -19.92 7.86 2.26
N LEU A 73 -20.00 8.67 3.32
CA LEU A 73 -21.15 8.63 4.21
C LEU A 73 -22.36 9.08 3.40
N MET A 74 -23.39 8.23 3.33
CA MET A 74 -24.66 8.55 2.69
C MET A 74 -25.71 8.74 3.78
N ASN A 75 -26.57 9.74 3.62
CA ASN A 75 -27.77 9.85 4.44
C ASN A 75 -28.80 8.76 4.06
N ASP A 76 -29.81 8.55 4.89
CA ASP A 76 -30.93 7.60 4.65
C ASP A 76 -31.70 7.88 3.34
N GLU A 77 -31.52 9.07 2.76
CA GLU A 77 -32.10 9.50 1.48
C GLU A 77 -31.19 9.28 0.26
N GLY A 78 -30.03 8.63 0.43
CA GLY A 78 -29.10 8.31 -0.66
C GLY A 78 -28.25 9.49 -1.16
N THR A 79 -28.31 10.64 -0.49
CA THR A 79 -27.44 11.79 -0.78
C THR A 79 -26.07 11.66 -0.10
N VAL A 80 -25.00 11.98 -0.84
CA VAL A 80 -23.62 11.99 -0.35
C VAL A 80 -23.45 13.12 0.68
N LEU A 81 -23.14 12.77 1.93
CA LEU A 81 -22.74 13.75 2.94
C LEU A 81 -21.40 14.34 2.50
N LYS A 82 -21.38 15.66 2.26
CA LYS A 82 -20.10 16.38 2.10
C LYS A 82 -19.23 16.10 3.33
N PRO A 83 -17.94 15.80 3.18
CA PRO A 83 -17.05 15.66 4.33
C PRO A 83 -17.11 16.97 5.13
N MET A 84 -17.45 16.87 6.41
CA MET A 84 -17.50 18.01 7.31
C MET A 84 -16.08 18.58 7.43
N PRO A 85 -15.81 19.85 7.10
CA PRO A 85 -14.53 20.46 7.39
C PRO A 85 -14.35 20.52 8.92
N PRO A 86 -13.11 20.38 9.43
CA PRO A 86 -12.88 20.26 10.86
C PRO A 86 -13.12 21.59 11.56
N TYR A 87 -14.24 21.71 12.26
CA TYR A 87 -14.40 22.50 13.48
C TYR A 87 -15.10 21.64 14.53
#